data_AF-A0A8J7XUD4-F1
#
_entry.id   AF-A0A8J7XUD4-F1
#
_cell.length_a   1.000
_cell.length_b   1.000
_cell.length_c   1.000
_cell.angle_alpha   90.00
_cell.angle_beta   90.00
_cell.angle_gamma   90.00
#
_symmetry.space_group_name_H-M   'P 1'
#
loop_
_entity.id
_entity.type
_entity.pdbx_description
1 polymer ?
#
loop_
_entity_poly.entity_id
_entity_poly.type
_entity_poly.pdbx_seq_one_letter_code
_entity_poly.pdbx_strand_id
1 'polypeptide(L)'
;MNHRLAYVVENCRNNQENYCKGYMEPGMLPGTIGDAYISAIVLSTGVVKAEGSILDQGLEGIVSYDRAEKNDAYIGEINMLQASSFSGQLGAIWGYDLAIDSQIKAKTLNPVYKIVHKGTNIPVYPVQPLRDAARQLFGVSDQRHFPSLRGSHVICAEKSYTMNYTEDNFRRTGAWVWCSIGLAIAEDRDSHASLFVEDVGFYNGTKPEKEVESLLDAKMKGISEAIILCGEDQHTEYTEIYLGWKATKAEPGEVGCALTCAPYVTLPTNAFRNMENITDILNMDTDTWLKTVGLQKVEQPVQPHTIEGPTGPLD
;
A
#
# COMPACT_ATOMS: atom_id res chain seq x y z
N MET A 1 17.53 15.11 15.29
CA MET A 1 16.68 15.09 14.09
C MET A 1 17.34 14.13 13.11
N ASN A 2 16.60 13.18 12.53
CA ASN A 2 17.17 12.26 11.54
C ASN A 2 17.47 13.06 10.25
N HIS A 3 18.76 13.31 9.97
CA HIS A 3 19.18 14.15 8.86
C HIS A 3 18.71 13.63 7.49
N ARG A 4 18.66 12.31 7.30
CA ARG A 4 18.14 11.69 6.09
C ARG A 4 16.66 12.01 5.88
N LEU A 5 15.83 11.86 6.92
CA LEU A 5 14.40 12.14 6.82
C LEU A 5 14.09 13.62 6.63
N ALA A 6 14.85 14.51 7.27
CA ALA A 6 14.73 15.96 7.04
C ALA A 6 15.03 16.29 5.56
N TYR A 7 16.10 15.72 5.01
CA TYR A 7 16.42 15.86 3.58
C TYR A 7 15.27 15.39 2.68
N VAL A 8 14.69 14.22 2.97
CA VAL A 8 13.56 13.69 2.18
C VAL A 8 12.37 14.65 2.21
N VAL A 9 11.97 15.14 3.38
CA VAL A 9 10.84 16.08 3.52
C VAL A 9 11.10 17.38 2.76
N GLU A 10 12.31 17.90 2.82
CA GLU A 10 12.69 19.13 2.12
C GLU A 10 12.62 18.98 0.59
N ASN A 11 12.96 17.78 0.08
CA ASN A 11 13.17 17.53 -1.35
C ASN A 11 12.06 16.73 -2.06
N CYS A 12 11.11 16.13 -1.33
CA CYS A 12 9.98 15.39 -1.92
C CYS A 12 8.78 16.27 -2.31
N ARG A 13 8.94 17.60 -2.39
CA ARG A 13 7.82 18.54 -2.61
C ARG A 13 7.67 18.93 -4.08
N ASN A 14 6.45 18.84 -4.59
CA ASN A 14 6.11 19.21 -5.96
C ASN A 14 5.38 20.57 -6.04
N ASN A 15 5.19 21.06 -7.26
CA ASN A 15 4.60 22.37 -7.52
C ASN A 15 3.05 22.40 -7.58
N GLN A 16 2.38 21.28 -7.29
CA GLN A 16 0.94 21.20 -7.23
C GLN A 16 0.44 21.57 -5.83
N GLU A 17 -0.77 22.12 -5.77
CA GLU A 17 -1.39 22.47 -4.49
C GLU A 17 -2.00 21.27 -3.79
N ASN A 18 -2.69 20.39 -4.52
CA ASN A 18 -3.51 19.32 -3.93
C ASN A 18 -3.26 17.94 -4.54
N TYR A 19 -2.25 17.79 -5.39
CA TYR A 19 -1.99 16.51 -6.05
C TYR A 19 -0.58 16.03 -5.79
N CYS A 20 -0.49 14.78 -5.35
CA CYS A 20 0.77 14.06 -5.44
C CYS A 20 1.20 13.96 -6.91
N LYS A 21 2.50 13.82 -7.14
CA LYS A 21 3.06 13.51 -8.47
C LYS A 21 3.96 12.31 -8.37
N GLY A 22 4.07 11.53 -9.45
CA GLY A 22 5.01 10.43 -9.48
C GLY A 22 6.44 10.91 -9.25
N TYR A 23 7.23 10.12 -8.52
CA TYR A 23 8.66 10.36 -8.41
C TYR A 23 9.31 10.39 -9.81
N MET A 24 10.26 11.31 -10.01
CA MET A 24 10.90 11.63 -11.31
C MET A 24 10.02 12.34 -12.35
N GLU A 25 8.77 12.68 -12.06
CA GLU A 25 8.01 13.57 -12.94
C GLU A 25 8.55 15.02 -12.89
N PRO A 26 8.58 15.74 -14.03
CA PRO A 26 8.92 17.16 -14.03
C PRO A 26 7.94 17.97 -13.20
N GLY A 27 8.36 19.09 -12.60
CA GLY A 27 7.47 19.99 -11.85
C GLY A 27 7.63 19.93 -10.34
N MET A 28 8.89 19.90 -9.90
CA MET A 28 9.26 20.05 -8.50
C MET A 28 9.09 21.49 -8.04
N LEU A 29 8.87 21.68 -6.74
CA LEU A 29 8.75 23.02 -6.16
C LEU A 29 10.07 23.79 -6.32
N PRO A 30 10.08 25.07 -6.75
CA PRO A 30 11.31 25.84 -6.85
C PRO A 30 12.09 25.83 -5.53
N GLY A 31 13.39 25.51 -5.60
CA GLY A 31 14.26 25.40 -4.42
C GLY A 31 14.38 24.00 -3.83
N THR A 32 13.74 22.98 -4.41
CA THR A 32 14.01 21.57 -4.08
C THR A 32 14.93 20.92 -5.11
N ILE A 33 15.70 19.92 -4.69
CA ILE A 33 16.52 19.09 -5.59
C ILE A 33 15.61 18.15 -6.38
N GLY A 34 14.55 17.63 -5.74
CA GLY A 34 13.53 16.83 -6.40
C GLY A 34 13.88 15.36 -6.59
N ASP A 35 14.85 14.86 -5.84
CA ASP A 35 15.37 13.49 -5.88
C ASP A 35 14.81 12.58 -4.79
N ALA A 36 13.95 13.10 -3.92
CA ALA A 36 13.35 12.37 -2.82
C ALA A 36 11.88 12.02 -3.07
N TYR A 37 11.41 10.94 -2.45
CA TYR A 37 10.05 10.43 -2.64
C TYR A 37 9.46 9.86 -1.35
N ILE A 38 8.13 9.76 -1.35
CA ILE A 38 7.32 9.13 -0.33
C ILE A 38 6.70 7.87 -0.91
N SER A 39 6.84 6.75 -0.23
CA SER A 39 6.12 5.51 -0.53
C SER A 39 4.93 5.38 0.42
N ALA A 40 3.79 4.87 -0.05
CA ALA A 40 2.60 4.65 0.77
C ALA A 40 1.97 3.30 0.43
N ILE A 41 1.49 2.53 1.40
CA ILE A 41 1.01 1.16 1.16
C ILE A 41 -0.48 1.14 0.78
N VAL A 42 -0.81 0.50 -0.34
CA VAL A 42 -2.18 0.31 -0.81
C VAL A 42 -2.45 -1.18 -1.08
N LEU A 43 -3.48 -1.71 -0.44
CA LEU A 43 -4.07 -3.03 -0.74
C LEU A 43 -5.51 -2.82 -1.15
N SER A 44 -5.88 -3.26 -2.36
CA SER A 44 -7.21 -3.04 -2.89
C SER A 44 -7.67 -4.15 -3.81
N THR A 45 -8.98 -4.26 -3.94
CA THR A 45 -9.67 -5.25 -4.75
C THR A 45 -10.81 -4.57 -5.50
N GLY A 46 -11.13 -5.08 -6.69
CA GLY A 46 -12.17 -4.56 -7.55
C GLY A 46 -12.98 -5.69 -8.15
N VAL A 47 -14.31 -5.59 -8.07
CA VAL A 47 -15.23 -6.57 -8.65
C VAL A 47 -16.15 -5.88 -9.64
N VAL A 48 -16.42 -6.50 -10.79
CA VAL A 48 -17.36 -6.02 -11.81
C VAL A 48 -18.32 -7.12 -12.23
N LYS A 49 -19.59 -6.77 -12.44
CA LYS A 49 -20.57 -7.68 -13.04
C LYS A 49 -20.25 -7.86 -14.53
N ALA A 50 -19.92 -9.09 -14.90
CA ALA A 50 -19.55 -9.50 -16.25
C ALA A 50 -20.71 -10.19 -16.98
N GLU A 51 -21.51 -10.98 -16.27
CA GLU A 51 -22.63 -11.70 -16.86
C GLU A 51 -23.70 -10.74 -17.41
N GLY A 52 -24.09 -10.99 -18.66
CA GLY A 52 -25.03 -10.15 -19.40
C GLY A 52 -24.44 -8.84 -19.89
N SER A 53 -23.13 -8.62 -19.69
CA SER A 53 -22.40 -7.48 -20.22
C SER A 53 -22.02 -7.70 -21.70
N ILE A 54 -21.75 -6.60 -22.40
CA ILE A 54 -21.15 -6.61 -23.74
C ILE A 54 -19.62 -6.71 -23.68
N LEU A 55 -19.03 -6.61 -22.48
CA LEU A 55 -17.60 -6.65 -22.27
C LEU A 55 -17.07 -8.07 -22.56
N ASP A 56 -15.95 -8.15 -23.26
CA ASP A 56 -15.17 -9.38 -23.32
C ASP A 56 -14.26 -9.50 -22.08
N GLN A 57 -13.58 -10.63 -21.95
CA GLN A 57 -12.70 -10.91 -20.82
C GLN A 57 -11.62 -9.84 -20.58
N GLY A 58 -11.05 -9.30 -21.65
CA GLY A 58 -10.03 -8.25 -21.53
C GLY A 58 -10.62 -6.97 -20.96
N LEU A 59 -11.79 -6.58 -21.46
CA LEU A 59 -12.50 -5.39 -20.99
C LEU A 59 -13.04 -5.55 -19.57
N GLU A 60 -13.55 -6.73 -19.21
CA GLU A 60 -13.94 -7.05 -17.83
C GLU A 60 -12.75 -6.89 -16.88
N GLY A 61 -11.58 -7.38 -17.30
CA GLY A 61 -10.33 -7.22 -16.55
C GLY A 61 -9.93 -5.77 -16.34
N ILE A 62 -9.92 -4.96 -17.40
CA ILE A 62 -9.65 -3.52 -17.32
C ILE A 62 -10.58 -2.83 -16.32
N VAL A 63 -11.89 -3.07 -16.42
CA VAL A 63 -12.86 -2.41 -15.52
C VAL A 63 -12.70 -2.88 -14.07
N SER A 64 -12.36 -4.15 -13.84
CA SER A 64 -12.11 -4.66 -12.49
C SER A 64 -10.82 -4.10 -11.88
N TYR A 65 -9.78 -3.91 -12.68
CA TYR A 65 -8.52 -3.28 -12.28
C TYR A 65 -8.73 -1.81 -11.92
N ASP A 66 -9.37 -1.02 -12.78
CA ASP A 66 -9.70 0.40 -12.52
C ASP A 66 -10.56 0.57 -11.25
N ARG A 67 -11.42 -0.41 -10.94
CA ARG A 67 -12.16 -0.43 -9.67
C ARG A 67 -11.22 -0.65 -8.49
N ALA A 68 -10.28 -1.60 -8.59
CA ALA A 68 -9.30 -1.83 -7.54
C ALA A 68 -8.49 -0.56 -7.24
N GLU A 69 -8.12 0.24 -8.23
CA GLU A 69 -7.36 1.49 -8.01
C GLU A 69 -8.11 2.56 -7.19
N LYS A 70 -9.44 2.49 -7.09
CA LYS A 70 -10.26 3.52 -6.40
C LYS A 70 -11.05 3.03 -5.19
N ASN A 71 -11.13 1.71 -4.99
CA ASN A 71 -12.01 1.10 -4.01
C ASN A 71 -11.48 1.17 -2.56
N ASP A 72 -10.22 1.52 -2.35
CA ASP A 72 -9.62 1.79 -1.04
C ASP A 72 -9.02 3.22 -1.04
N ALA A 73 -7.75 3.39 -0.68
CA ALA A 73 -7.01 4.62 -0.96
C ALA A 73 -7.09 4.94 -2.46
N TYR A 74 -7.49 6.17 -2.79
CA TYR A 74 -7.74 6.55 -4.18
C TYR A 74 -6.42 6.79 -4.92
N ILE A 75 -6.02 5.82 -5.75
CA ILE A 75 -4.83 5.90 -6.62
C ILE A 75 -5.18 5.83 -8.11
N GLY A 76 -6.46 5.76 -8.48
CA GLY A 76 -6.90 5.62 -9.87
C GLY A 76 -6.67 6.86 -10.75
N GLU A 77 -6.88 6.65 -12.06
CA GLU A 77 -6.65 7.65 -13.12
C GLU A 77 -5.16 8.05 -13.25
N ILE A 78 -4.24 7.12 -13.03
CA ILE A 78 -2.79 7.31 -13.22
C ILE A 78 -2.24 6.36 -14.29
N ASN A 79 -1.04 6.65 -14.77
CA ASN A 79 -0.23 5.71 -15.55
C ASN A 79 0.74 5.02 -14.58
N MET A 80 0.41 3.80 -14.17
CA MET A 80 1.25 3.03 -13.24
C MET A 80 2.49 2.47 -13.95
N LEU A 81 3.68 2.74 -13.41
CA LEU A 81 4.95 2.22 -13.92
C LEU A 81 5.56 1.27 -12.89
N GLN A 82 5.60 -0.03 -13.22
CA GLN A 82 6.12 -1.04 -12.31
C GLN A 82 7.62 -0.86 -12.06
N ALA A 83 8.02 -0.87 -10.79
CA ALA A 83 9.40 -0.88 -10.34
C ALA A 83 9.72 -2.09 -9.46
N SER A 84 11.03 -2.32 -9.27
CA SER A 84 11.53 -3.21 -8.22
C SER A 84 11.21 -2.65 -6.84
N SER A 85 10.66 -3.49 -5.98
CA SER A 85 9.94 -3.18 -4.75
C SER A 85 10.80 -2.67 -3.57
N PHE A 86 11.45 -1.51 -3.67
CA PHE A 86 12.34 -0.98 -2.60
C PHE A 86 12.01 0.46 -2.16
N SER A 87 12.28 0.82 -0.91
CA SER A 87 12.32 2.20 -0.40
C SER A 87 13.71 2.51 0.16
N GLY A 88 14.54 3.17 -0.66
CA GLY A 88 15.95 3.44 -0.39
C GLY A 88 16.24 4.72 0.42
N GLN A 89 17.49 5.19 0.36
CA GLN A 89 17.97 6.33 1.15
C GLN A 89 17.18 7.63 0.92
N LEU A 90 16.75 7.86 -0.32
CA LEU A 90 15.97 9.04 -0.73
C LEU A 90 14.45 8.85 -0.55
N GLY A 91 14.04 7.71 0.01
CA GLY A 91 12.64 7.37 0.28
C GLY A 91 12.26 7.52 1.75
N ALA A 92 11.05 8.00 2.01
CA ALA A 92 10.39 7.86 3.29
C ALA A 92 9.03 7.18 3.13
N ILE A 93 8.55 6.54 4.19
CA ILE A 93 7.33 5.72 4.16
C ILE A 93 6.22 6.46 4.91
N TRP A 94 5.15 6.81 4.21
CA TRP A 94 3.99 7.47 4.81
C TRP A 94 3.32 6.58 5.86
N GLY A 95 3.01 7.15 7.02
CA GLY A 95 2.47 6.41 8.16
C GLY A 95 3.52 5.71 9.02
N TYR A 96 4.78 5.63 8.58
CA TYR A 96 5.90 5.09 9.38
C TYR A 96 6.94 6.17 9.72
N ASP A 97 7.46 6.88 8.71
CA ASP A 97 8.51 7.90 8.86
C ASP A 97 7.95 9.32 9.07
N LEU A 98 6.79 9.60 8.51
CA LEU A 98 6.12 10.89 8.51
C LEU A 98 4.61 10.70 8.58
N ALA A 99 3.91 11.65 9.21
CA ALA A 99 2.49 11.53 9.53
C ALA A 99 2.17 10.14 10.13
N ILE A 100 2.98 9.75 11.11
CA ILE A 100 3.12 8.38 11.63
C ILE A 100 1.77 7.88 12.14
N ASP A 101 1.39 6.63 11.83
CA ASP A 101 0.18 6.09 12.43
C ASP A 101 0.29 6.10 13.97
N SER A 102 -0.81 6.45 14.63
CA SER A 102 -0.83 6.63 16.09
C SER A 102 -0.40 5.37 16.86
N GLN A 103 -0.72 4.18 16.36
CA GLN A 103 -0.36 2.91 17.02
C GLN A 103 1.14 2.59 16.85
N ILE A 104 1.70 2.92 15.68
CA ILE A 104 3.15 2.80 15.41
C ILE A 104 3.90 3.80 16.30
N LYS A 105 3.48 5.06 16.29
CA LYS A 105 4.10 6.14 17.09
C LYS A 105 4.07 5.85 18.59
N ALA A 106 2.94 5.36 19.09
CA ALA A 106 2.76 5.00 20.50
C ALA A 106 3.36 3.62 20.86
N LYS A 107 3.83 2.85 19.86
CA LYS A 107 4.36 1.48 20.01
C LYS A 107 3.38 0.54 20.69
N THR A 108 2.10 0.63 20.33
CA THR A 108 1.02 -0.18 20.92
C THR A 108 0.66 -1.41 20.09
N LEU A 109 1.25 -1.56 18.89
CA LEU A 109 1.03 -2.74 18.07
C LEU A 109 1.64 -3.99 18.71
N ASN A 110 0.86 -5.06 18.74
CA ASN A 110 1.36 -6.38 19.06
C ASN A 110 1.81 -7.07 17.77
N PRO A 111 2.99 -7.72 17.74
CA PRO A 111 3.36 -8.56 16.61
C PRO A 111 2.32 -9.67 16.41
N VAL A 112 1.96 -9.93 15.15
CA VAL A 112 1.12 -11.07 14.78
C VAL A 112 1.88 -12.39 14.98
N TYR A 113 3.18 -12.38 14.70
CA TYR A 113 4.14 -13.43 15.07
C TYR A 113 5.56 -12.85 15.02
N LYS A 114 6.56 -13.70 15.23
CA LYS A 114 7.98 -13.35 15.06
C LYS A 114 8.61 -14.35 14.10
N ILE A 115 9.40 -13.85 13.15
CA ILE A 115 10.24 -14.69 12.31
C ILE A 115 11.66 -14.73 12.89
N VAL A 116 12.25 -15.92 12.96
CA VAL A 116 13.61 -16.10 13.49
C VAL A 116 14.59 -16.16 12.33
N HIS A 117 15.56 -15.25 12.32
CA HIS A 117 16.63 -15.24 11.34
C HIS A 117 17.99 -15.13 12.04
N LYS A 118 18.88 -16.11 11.84
CA LYS A 118 20.24 -16.14 12.44
C LYS A 118 20.26 -15.89 13.96
N GLY A 119 19.21 -16.32 14.67
CA GLY A 119 19.06 -16.12 16.12
C GLY A 119 18.41 -14.79 16.52
N THR A 120 18.17 -13.88 15.57
CA THR A 120 17.43 -12.63 15.78
C THR A 120 15.93 -12.88 15.59
N ASN A 121 15.13 -12.37 16.53
CA ASN A 121 13.67 -12.36 16.40
C ASN A 121 13.21 -11.07 15.75
N ILE A 122 12.72 -11.15 14.52
CA ILE A 122 12.18 -10.00 13.79
C ILE A 122 10.66 -10.01 14.00
N PRO A 123 10.08 -9.00 14.69
CA PRO A 123 8.64 -8.91 14.87
C PRO A 123 7.94 -8.63 13.54
N VAL A 124 6.84 -9.34 13.32
CA VAL A 124 5.94 -9.10 12.19
C VAL A 124 4.66 -8.48 12.72
N TYR A 125 4.32 -7.28 12.25
CA TYR A 125 3.17 -6.49 12.64
C TYR A 125 2.09 -6.49 11.56
N PRO A 126 0.82 -6.21 11.90
CA PRO A 126 -0.22 -6.04 10.89
C PRO A 126 0.07 -4.79 10.05
N VAL A 127 -0.12 -4.86 8.72
CA VAL A 127 0.09 -3.71 7.81
C VAL A 127 -1.03 -2.66 7.86
N GLN A 128 -2.16 -2.98 8.49
CA GLN A 128 -3.34 -2.13 8.56
C GLN A 128 -3.03 -0.66 8.90
N PRO A 129 -2.24 -0.33 9.93
CA PRO A 129 -1.88 1.06 10.27
C PRO A 129 -1.29 1.86 9.10
N LEU A 130 -0.40 1.24 8.31
CA LEU A 130 0.25 1.91 7.18
C LEU A 130 -0.70 2.10 5.99
N ARG A 131 -1.55 1.12 5.73
CA ARG A 131 -2.60 1.22 4.72
C ARG A 131 -3.63 2.29 5.09
N ASP A 132 -4.02 2.34 6.35
CA ASP A 132 -4.97 3.33 6.84
C ASP A 132 -4.38 4.75 6.75
N ALA A 133 -3.09 4.92 7.07
CA ALA A 133 -2.37 6.17 6.87
C ALA A 133 -2.29 6.57 5.37
N ALA A 134 -2.03 5.63 4.46
CA ALA A 134 -2.03 5.88 3.02
C ALA A 134 -3.42 6.31 2.52
N ARG A 135 -4.50 5.72 3.04
CA ARG A 135 -5.86 6.18 2.79
C ARG A 135 -6.09 7.61 3.27
N GLN A 136 -5.52 8.00 4.41
CA GLN A 136 -5.58 9.39 4.86
C GLN A 136 -4.74 10.33 3.99
N LEU A 137 -3.65 9.88 3.34
CA LEU A 137 -2.89 10.71 2.40
C LEU A 137 -3.68 10.99 1.13
N PHE A 138 -4.13 9.93 0.46
CA PHE A 138 -4.76 10.03 -0.86
C PHE A 138 -6.25 10.39 -0.77
N GLY A 139 -6.89 10.04 0.34
CA GLY A 139 -8.34 10.03 0.48
C GLY A 139 -8.97 8.80 -0.18
N VAL A 140 -10.28 8.83 -0.33
CA VAL A 140 -11.10 7.81 -1.00
C VAL A 140 -11.84 8.44 -2.19
N SER A 141 -12.48 7.62 -3.04
CA SER A 141 -13.15 8.09 -4.26
C SER A 141 -14.02 9.34 -4.08
N ASP A 142 -14.85 9.33 -3.03
CA ASP A 142 -15.87 10.36 -2.78
C ASP A 142 -15.38 11.48 -1.83
N GLN A 143 -14.22 11.29 -1.20
CA GLN A 143 -13.57 12.27 -0.33
C GLN A 143 -12.05 12.18 -0.56
N ARG A 144 -11.59 12.84 -1.60
CA ARG A 144 -10.17 12.87 -1.99
C ARG A 144 -9.41 13.87 -1.12
N HIS A 145 -8.19 13.52 -0.75
CA HIS A 145 -7.25 14.41 -0.05
C HIS A 145 -6.17 14.85 -1.04
N PHE A 146 -5.03 14.17 -1.05
CA PHE A 146 -3.91 14.43 -1.96
C PHE A 146 -3.65 13.24 -2.89
N PRO A 147 -4.61 12.82 -3.73
CA PRO A 147 -4.36 11.76 -4.70
C PRO A 147 -3.29 12.19 -5.71
N SER A 148 -2.77 11.24 -6.47
CA SER A 148 -1.89 11.55 -7.60
C SER A 148 -2.61 12.39 -8.66
N LEU A 149 -1.87 13.23 -9.37
CA LEU A 149 -2.39 14.03 -10.47
C LEU A 149 -2.93 13.11 -11.57
N ARG A 150 -4.15 13.37 -12.05
CA ARG A 150 -4.79 12.55 -13.10
C ARG A 150 -3.93 12.49 -14.36
N GLY A 151 -3.66 11.29 -14.86
CA GLY A 151 -2.79 11.02 -16.00
C GLY A 151 -1.29 11.13 -15.70
N SER A 152 -0.89 11.36 -14.44
CA SER A 152 0.52 11.31 -14.05
C SER A 152 1.09 9.90 -14.17
N HIS A 153 2.37 9.83 -14.51
CA HIS A 153 3.19 8.63 -14.51
C HIS A 153 3.70 8.42 -13.09
N VAL A 154 3.18 7.40 -12.42
CA VAL A 154 3.54 7.10 -11.04
C VAL A 154 4.26 5.77 -11.02
N ILE A 155 5.53 5.81 -10.63
CA ILE A 155 6.30 4.61 -10.36
C ILE A 155 5.68 3.94 -9.14
N CYS A 156 5.50 2.63 -9.20
CA CYS A 156 4.93 1.84 -8.12
C CYS A 156 5.68 0.52 -7.99
N ALA A 157 5.93 0.10 -6.74
CA ALA A 157 6.09 -1.32 -6.46
C ALA A 157 4.67 -1.90 -6.54
N GLU A 158 4.37 -2.69 -7.57
CA GLU A 158 3.02 -3.19 -7.76
C GLU A 158 2.99 -4.64 -8.23
N LYS A 159 1.93 -5.30 -7.83
CA LYS A 159 1.48 -6.53 -8.48
C LYS A 159 -0.04 -6.53 -8.52
N SER A 160 -0.59 -6.96 -9.64
CA SER A 160 -2.02 -7.16 -9.82
C SER A 160 -2.33 -8.50 -10.45
N TYR A 161 -3.53 -8.99 -10.18
CA TYR A 161 -4.04 -10.20 -10.83
C TYR A 161 -5.54 -10.07 -11.02
N THR A 162 -5.97 -10.16 -12.27
CA THR A 162 -7.38 -10.30 -12.65
C THR A 162 -7.68 -11.77 -12.86
N MET A 163 -8.76 -12.25 -12.24
CA MET A 163 -9.12 -13.65 -12.39
C MET A 163 -9.49 -14.03 -13.82
N ASN A 164 -8.94 -15.16 -14.28
CA ASN A 164 -9.22 -15.72 -15.59
C ASN A 164 -10.36 -16.74 -15.50
N TYR A 165 -11.49 -16.47 -16.16
CA TYR A 165 -12.63 -17.39 -16.18
C TYR A 165 -12.45 -18.69 -16.94
N THR A 166 -11.43 -18.78 -17.81
CA THR A 166 -11.13 -20.03 -18.50
C THR A 166 -10.42 -21.02 -17.60
N GLU A 167 -9.85 -20.54 -16.49
CA GLU A 167 -9.29 -21.36 -15.43
C GLU A 167 -10.43 -21.74 -14.44
N ASP A 168 -10.51 -23.02 -14.08
CA ASP A 168 -11.25 -23.52 -12.90
C ASP A 168 -12.74 -23.12 -12.72
N ASN A 169 -13.54 -23.08 -13.79
CA ASN A 169 -15.02 -22.96 -13.73
C ASN A 169 -15.55 -21.75 -12.92
N PHE A 170 -14.76 -20.70 -12.69
CA PHE A 170 -15.11 -19.59 -11.80
C PHE A 170 -16.38 -18.83 -12.20
N ARG A 171 -16.79 -18.86 -13.47
CA ARG A 171 -18.10 -18.31 -13.88
C ARG A 171 -19.28 -18.93 -13.14
N ARG A 172 -19.14 -20.18 -12.68
CA ARG A 172 -20.20 -20.91 -11.97
C ARG A 172 -20.06 -20.83 -10.45
N THR A 173 -18.84 -20.75 -9.95
CA THR A 173 -18.56 -20.84 -8.51
C THR A 173 -18.19 -19.51 -7.87
N GLY A 174 -17.91 -18.47 -8.67
CA GLY A 174 -17.20 -17.28 -8.23
C GLY A 174 -15.74 -17.57 -7.89
N ALA A 175 -15.04 -16.56 -7.38
CA ALA A 175 -13.69 -16.68 -6.84
C ALA A 175 -13.44 -15.67 -5.72
N TRP A 176 -12.51 -15.99 -4.84
CA TRP A 176 -11.90 -15.02 -3.94
C TRP A 176 -10.66 -14.46 -4.61
N VAL A 177 -10.65 -13.18 -4.97
CA VAL A 177 -9.41 -12.50 -5.41
C VAL A 177 -8.73 -11.90 -4.19
N TRP A 178 -7.41 -12.04 -4.10
CA TRP A 178 -6.66 -11.59 -2.94
C TRP A 178 -5.32 -10.96 -3.33
N CYS A 179 -4.89 -10.01 -2.51
CA CYS A 179 -3.58 -9.35 -2.59
C CYS A 179 -2.95 -9.28 -1.21
N SER A 180 -1.62 -9.15 -1.18
CA SER A 180 -0.84 -9.03 0.05
C SER A 180 0.41 -8.21 -0.19
N ILE A 181 0.89 -7.59 0.88
CA ILE A 181 2.15 -6.86 0.89
C ILE A 181 2.85 -7.06 2.23
N GLY A 182 4.16 -7.26 2.16
CA GLY A 182 5.07 -7.12 3.30
C GLY A 182 5.99 -5.92 3.08
N LEU A 183 6.23 -5.14 4.13
CA LEU A 183 7.24 -4.09 4.19
C LEU A 183 8.25 -4.46 5.28
N ALA A 184 9.51 -4.65 4.92
CA ALA A 184 10.60 -4.88 5.85
C ALA A 184 11.42 -3.60 6.05
N ILE A 185 11.61 -3.18 7.30
CA ILE A 185 12.38 -1.98 7.63
C ILE A 185 13.84 -2.35 7.81
N ALA A 186 14.71 -1.87 6.92
CA ALA A 186 16.15 -2.10 7.04
C ALA A 186 16.70 -1.52 8.34
N GLU A 187 17.67 -2.20 8.95
CA GLU A 187 18.31 -1.76 10.19
C GLU A 187 19.13 -0.48 9.99
N ASP A 188 19.97 -0.47 8.96
CA ASP A 188 20.70 0.71 8.51
C ASP A 188 20.13 1.27 7.21
N ARG A 189 19.21 2.23 7.34
CA ARG A 189 18.56 2.91 6.20
C ARG A 189 19.41 4.01 5.57
N ASP A 190 20.62 4.26 6.05
CA ASP A 190 21.57 5.14 5.40
C ASP A 190 22.38 4.39 4.33
N SER A 191 22.53 3.07 4.46
CA SER A 191 23.26 2.24 3.50
C SER A 191 22.40 1.20 2.77
N HIS A 192 21.25 0.81 3.33
CA HIS A 192 20.35 -0.19 2.75
C HIS A 192 18.94 0.35 2.51
N ALA A 193 18.23 -0.31 1.58
CA ALA A 193 16.83 -0.02 1.30
C ALA A 193 15.91 -0.91 2.12
N SER A 194 14.78 -0.34 2.57
CA SER A 194 13.64 -1.14 3.01
C SER A 194 13.04 -1.87 1.81
N LEU A 195 12.45 -3.05 2.04
CA LEU A 195 11.94 -3.93 0.99
C LEU A 195 10.43 -4.05 1.07
N PHE A 196 9.74 -3.92 -0.06
CA PHE A 196 8.37 -4.37 -0.25
C PHE A 196 8.38 -5.76 -0.91
N VAL A 197 7.46 -6.64 -0.50
CA VAL A 197 7.21 -7.92 -1.17
C VAL A 197 5.71 -8.09 -1.40
N GLU A 198 5.33 -8.10 -2.67
CA GLU A 198 3.96 -8.20 -3.13
C GLU A 198 3.60 -9.62 -3.59
N ASP A 199 2.40 -10.08 -3.23
CA ASP A 199 1.80 -11.29 -3.81
C ASP A 199 0.31 -11.11 -4.05
N VAL A 200 -0.21 -11.80 -5.07
CA VAL A 200 -1.60 -11.74 -5.51
C VAL A 200 -2.05 -13.09 -6.02
N GLY A 201 -3.35 -13.33 -6.01
CA GLY A 201 -3.90 -14.51 -6.65
C GLY A 201 -5.39 -14.65 -6.44
N PHE A 202 -5.86 -15.88 -6.55
CA PHE A 202 -7.25 -16.23 -6.28
C PHE A 202 -7.38 -17.55 -5.53
N TYR A 203 -8.57 -17.77 -4.97
CA TYR A 203 -9.05 -19.07 -4.56
C TYR A 203 -10.45 -19.32 -5.14
N ASN A 204 -10.84 -20.60 -5.25
CA ASN A 204 -12.17 -20.94 -5.71
C ASN A 204 -13.26 -20.34 -4.80
N GLY A 205 -14.32 -19.77 -5.40
CA GLY A 205 -15.40 -19.09 -4.69
C GLY A 205 -16.29 -19.99 -3.83
N THR A 206 -16.20 -21.32 -3.98
CA THR A 206 -16.87 -22.26 -3.06
C THR A 206 -16.19 -22.37 -1.70
N LYS A 207 -14.95 -21.88 -1.55
CA LYS A 207 -14.27 -21.90 -0.26
C LYS A 207 -15.00 -20.99 0.74
N PRO A 208 -15.31 -21.48 1.95
CA PRO A 208 -15.82 -20.64 3.02
C PRO A 208 -14.84 -19.51 3.37
N GLU A 209 -15.36 -18.35 3.75
CA GLU A 209 -14.58 -17.17 4.14
C GLU A 209 -13.47 -17.51 5.16
N LYS A 210 -13.80 -18.21 6.24
CA LYS A 210 -12.83 -18.64 7.26
C LYS A 210 -11.70 -19.52 6.74
N GLU A 211 -11.96 -20.34 5.72
CA GLU A 211 -10.92 -21.14 5.08
C GLU A 211 -9.96 -20.23 4.30
N VAL A 212 -10.50 -19.23 3.60
CA VAL A 212 -9.72 -18.23 2.87
C VAL A 212 -8.87 -17.39 3.82
N GLU A 213 -9.43 -16.92 4.94
CA GLU A 213 -8.68 -16.24 6.00
C GLU A 213 -7.50 -17.09 6.47
N SER A 214 -7.76 -18.35 6.82
CA SER A 214 -6.71 -19.27 7.30
C SER A 214 -5.61 -19.51 6.26
N LEU A 215 -5.97 -19.63 4.98
CA LEU A 215 -5.01 -19.80 3.89
C LEU A 215 -4.16 -18.54 3.68
N LEU A 216 -4.75 -17.36 3.81
CA LEU A 216 -4.05 -16.08 3.66
C LEU A 216 -3.15 -15.80 4.87
N ASP A 217 -3.61 -16.08 6.08
CA ASP A 217 -2.79 -16.02 7.29
C ASP A 217 -1.59 -16.97 7.23
N ALA A 218 -1.79 -18.19 6.73
CA ALA A 218 -0.68 -19.13 6.51
C ALA A 218 0.33 -18.61 5.47
N LYS A 219 -0.15 -17.96 4.40
CA LYS A 219 0.70 -17.37 3.35
C LYS A 219 1.60 -16.25 3.89
N MET A 220 1.20 -15.55 4.95
CA MET A 220 1.99 -14.51 5.59
C MET A 220 3.38 -15.00 6.01
N LYS A 221 3.49 -16.25 6.51
CA LYS A 221 4.77 -16.86 6.89
C LYS A 221 5.70 -17.00 5.68
N GLY A 222 5.17 -17.42 4.52
CA GLY A 222 5.94 -17.54 3.28
C GLY A 222 6.41 -16.21 2.70
N ILE A 223 5.62 -15.14 2.83
CA ILE A 223 6.04 -13.78 2.41
C ILE A 223 7.16 -13.27 3.33
N SER A 224 7.05 -13.49 4.64
CA SER A 224 8.14 -13.15 5.57
C SER A 224 9.41 -13.95 5.28
N GLU A 225 9.32 -15.23 4.97
CA GLU A 225 10.48 -16.03 4.54
C GLU A 225 11.12 -15.48 3.26
N ALA A 226 10.31 -15.09 2.26
CA ALA A 226 10.81 -14.46 1.04
C ALA A 226 11.55 -13.13 1.33
N ILE A 227 11.03 -12.30 2.23
CA ILE A 227 11.71 -11.08 2.70
C ILE A 227 13.09 -11.41 3.27
N ILE A 228 13.17 -12.44 4.13
CA ILE A 228 14.43 -12.84 4.74
C ILE A 228 15.42 -13.30 3.68
N LEU A 229 15.02 -14.16 2.75
CA LEU A 229 15.88 -14.63 1.66
C LEU A 229 16.38 -13.47 0.78
N CYS A 230 15.51 -12.53 0.43
CA CYS A 230 15.92 -11.33 -0.29
C CYS A 230 16.91 -10.47 0.52
N GLY A 231 16.71 -10.35 1.83
CA GLY A 231 17.68 -9.71 2.72
C GLY A 231 19.04 -10.40 2.72
N GLU A 232 19.08 -11.73 2.73
CA GLU A 232 20.33 -12.48 2.65
C GLU A 232 21.09 -12.23 1.34
N ASP A 233 20.37 -12.28 0.22
CA ASP A 233 20.91 -12.06 -1.12
C ASP A 233 21.48 -10.65 -1.30
N GLN A 234 20.90 -9.65 -0.61
CA GLN A 234 21.32 -8.25 -0.66
C GLN A 234 22.17 -7.82 0.55
N HIS A 235 22.51 -8.76 1.44
CA HIS A 235 23.22 -8.49 2.69
C HIS A 235 22.57 -7.36 3.53
N THR A 236 21.24 -7.37 3.62
CA THR A 236 20.44 -6.37 4.35
C THR A 236 19.73 -7.02 5.52
N GLU A 237 19.93 -6.47 6.72
CA GLU A 237 19.25 -6.88 7.94
C GLU A 237 18.00 -6.01 8.19
N TYR A 238 16.95 -6.61 8.75
CA TYR A 238 15.67 -5.94 9.00
C TYR A 238 15.31 -5.95 10.49
N THR A 239 14.77 -4.83 10.97
CA THR A 239 14.39 -4.65 12.38
C THR A 239 12.95 -5.05 12.69
N GLU A 240 12.05 -4.86 11.72
CA GLU A 240 10.64 -5.19 11.83
C GLU A 240 10.02 -5.35 10.43
N ILE A 241 8.90 -6.09 10.37
CA ILE A 241 8.13 -6.31 9.15
C ILE A 241 6.67 -5.90 9.41
N TYR A 242 6.05 -5.18 8.47
CA TYR A 242 4.62 -4.88 8.44
C TYR A 242 3.98 -5.64 7.31
N LEU A 243 2.96 -6.45 7.59
CA LEU A 243 2.50 -7.42 6.60
C LEU A 243 1.00 -7.71 6.73
N GLY A 244 0.35 -7.95 5.60
CA GLY A 244 -1.05 -8.31 5.57
C GLY A 244 -1.60 -8.51 4.16
N TRP A 245 -2.89 -8.85 4.12
CA TRP A 245 -3.64 -9.26 2.96
C TRP A 245 -5.04 -8.63 2.95
N LYS A 246 -5.61 -8.55 1.75
CA LYS A 246 -7.01 -8.17 1.50
C LYS A 246 -7.59 -9.08 0.44
N ALA A 247 -8.82 -9.53 0.63
CA ALA A 247 -9.50 -10.39 -0.31
C ALA A 247 -10.98 -10.00 -0.49
N THR A 248 -11.50 -10.19 -1.69
CA THR A 248 -12.92 -9.99 -2.00
C THR A 248 -13.46 -11.18 -2.77
N LYS A 249 -14.66 -11.63 -2.40
CA LYS A 249 -15.38 -12.64 -3.17
C LYS A 249 -16.09 -11.99 -4.35
N ALA A 250 -15.71 -12.38 -5.55
CA ALA A 250 -16.51 -12.20 -6.75
C ALA A 250 -17.52 -13.35 -6.86
N GLU A 251 -18.80 -13.03 -6.96
CA GLU A 251 -19.87 -14.01 -7.11
C GLU A 251 -19.90 -14.60 -8.54
N PRO A 252 -20.65 -15.70 -8.78
CA PRO A 252 -20.86 -16.20 -10.13
C PRO A 252 -21.35 -15.08 -11.08
N GLY A 253 -20.68 -14.96 -12.23
CA GLY A 253 -20.95 -13.90 -13.20
C GLY A 253 -20.26 -12.55 -12.93
N GLU A 254 -19.39 -12.44 -11.94
CA GLU A 254 -18.58 -11.24 -11.65
C GLU A 254 -17.09 -11.49 -11.88
N VAL A 255 -16.30 -10.49 -12.33
CA VAL A 255 -14.82 -10.51 -12.46
C VAL A 255 -14.22 -9.78 -11.29
N GLY A 256 -13.26 -10.40 -10.61
CA GLY A 256 -12.44 -9.78 -9.58
C GLY A 256 -11.02 -9.47 -10.07
N CYS A 257 -10.46 -8.37 -9.58
CA CYS A 257 -9.05 -8.04 -9.64
C CYS A 257 -8.55 -7.74 -8.23
N ALA A 258 -7.35 -8.23 -7.92
CA ALA A 258 -6.61 -7.87 -6.72
C ALA A 258 -5.40 -7.01 -7.10
N LEU A 259 -5.11 -5.99 -6.30
CA LEU A 259 -4.04 -5.02 -6.51
C LEU A 259 -3.33 -4.75 -5.18
N THR A 260 -2.03 -4.99 -5.16
CA THR A 260 -1.12 -4.55 -4.11
C THR A 260 -0.15 -3.56 -4.72
N CYS A 261 0.04 -2.42 -4.07
CA CYS A 261 0.76 -1.30 -4.65
C CYS A 261 1.40 -0.42 -3.57
N ALA A 262 2.63 0.01 -3.80
CA ALA A 262 3.27 1.10 -3.08
C ALA A 262 3.69 2.18 -4.08
N PRO A 263 2.85 3.20 -4.33
CA PRO A 263 3.22 4.33 -5.19
C PRO A 263 4.35 5.15 -4.59
N TYR A 264 5.29 5.55 -5.45
CA TYR A 264 6.38 6.48 -5.14
C TYR A 264 5.99 7.88 -5.60
N VAL A 265 5.66 8.73 -4.64
CA VAL A 265 5.11 10.07 -4.90
C VAL A 265 5.94 11.19 -4.29
N THR A 266 5.80 12.37 -4.86
CA THR A 266 6.18 13.64 -4.27
C THR A 266 4.91 14.32 -3.75
N LEU A 267 5.03 15.06 -2.65
CA LEU A 267 3.92 15.66 -1.93
C LEU A 267 3.58 17.06 -2.45
N PRO A 268 2.29 17.42 -2.55
CA PRO A 268 1.89 18.78 -2.92
C PRO A 268 2.14 19.79 -1.80
N THR A 269 2.10 21.08 -2.12
CA THR A 269 2.33 22.16 -1.14
C THR A 269 1.32 22.15 0.01
N ASN A 270 0.04 21.81 -0.23
CA ASN A 270 -0.94 21.77 0.85
C ASN A 270 -0.81 20.56 1.78
N ALA A 271 0.03 19.57 1.47
CA ALA A 271 0.38 18.52 2.42
C ALA A 271 1.19 19.04 3.63
N PHE A 272 1.66 20.28 3.55
CA PHE A 272 2.42 20.99 4.60
C PHE A 272 1.75 22.30 5.04
N ARG A 273 0.51 22.56 4.62
CA ARG A 273 -0.15 23.84 4.96
C ARG A 273 -0.29 23.99 6.47
N ASN A 274 -0.18 25.24 6.94
CA ASN A 274 -0.24 25.63 8.35
C ASN A 274 0.91 25.09 9.23
N MET A 275 1.96 24.49 8.64
CA MET A 275 3.19 24.16 9.36
C MET A 275 4.15 25.36 9.32
N GLU A 276 4.74 25.72 10.46
CA GLU A 276 5.80 26.73 10.51
C GLU A 276 7.11 26.18 9.92
N ASN A 277 7.44 24.93 10.27
CA ASN A 277 8.55 24.19 9.69
C ASN A 277 8.02 22.88 9.07
N ILE A 278 8.29 22.66 7.78
CA ILE A 278 7.82 21.46 7.07
C ILE A 278 8.32 20.15 7.68
N THR A 279 9.50 20.18 8.34
CA THR A 279 10.07 18.99 8.99
C THR A 279 9.34 18.60 10.28
N ASP A 280 8.41 19.43 10.77
CA ASP A 280 7.57 19.09 11.92
C ASP A 280 6.68 17.87 11.65
N ILE A 281 6.36 17.58 10.37
CA ILE A 281 5.62 16.40 9.94
C ILE A 281 6.24 15.08 10.41
N LEU A 282 7.57 15.04 10.60
CA LEU A 282 8.31 13.87 11.08
C LEU A 282 7.95 13.48 12.51
N ASN A 283 7.36 14.42 13.27
CA ASN A 283 6.93 14.19 14.65
C ASN A 283 5.40 14.17 14.79
N MET A 284 4.66 14.41 13.71
CA MET A 284 3.19 14.36 13.69
C MET A 284 2.71 12.92 13.54
N ASP A 285 1.64 12.58 14.25
CA ASP A 285 0.84 11.43 13.86
C ASP A 285 -0.16 11.80 12.76
N THR A 286 -0.76 10.81 12.12
CA THR A 286 -1.74 11.00 11.03
C THR A 286 -2.88 11.94 11.43
N ASP A 287 -3.46 11.80 12.63
CA ASP A 287 -4.59 12.63 13.07
C ASP A 287 -4.16 14.09 13.32
N THR A 288 -2.98 14.30 13.92
CA THR A 288 -2.39 15.63 14.08
C THR A 288 -2.08 16.27 12.74
N TRP A 289 -1.53 15.51 11.79
CA TRP A 289 -1.28 15.98 10.43
C TRP A 289 -2.59 16.40 9.76
N LEU A 290 -3.61 15.54 9.71
CA LEU A 290 -4.93 15.85 9.13
C LEU A 290 -5.51 17.15 9.68
N LYS A 291 -5.50 17.31 11.01
CA LYS A 291 -5.97 18.54 11.68
C LYS A 291 -5.14 19.77 11.28
N THR A 292 -3.82 19.64 11.26
CA THR A 292 -2.88 20.73 10.91
C THR A 292 -3.13 21.18 9.48
N VAL A 293 -3.21 20.23 8.55
CA VAL A 293 -3.54 20.51 7.17
C VAL A 293 -5.04 20.61 6.95
N GLY A 294 -5.89 20.86 7.95
CA GLY A 294 -7.32 21.13 7.77
C GLY A 294 -8.12 20.12 6.92
N LEU A 295 -7.80 18.83 7.00
CA LEU A 295 -8.52 17.74 6.36
C LEU A 295 -9.36 16.96 7.39
N GLN A 296 -10.45 16.37 6.92
CA GLN A 296 -11.26 15.45 7.72
C GLN A 296 -10.77 14.02 7.50
N LYS A 297 -10.85 13.18 8.52
CA LYS A 297 -10.53 11.76 8.38
C LYS A 297 -11.45 11.11 7.35
N VAL A 298 -10.91 10.20 6.53
CA VAL A 298 -11.71 9.34 5.65
C VAL A 298 -11.90 7.98 6.30
N GLU A 299 -13.12 7.47 6.22
CA GLU A 299 -13.43 6.11 6.63
C GLU A 299 -13.03 5.11 5.55
N GLN A 300 -12.78 3.87 5.96
CA GLN A 300 -12.58 2.78 5.02
C GLN A 300 -13.86 2.56 4.19
N PRO A 301 -13.77 2.51 2.85
CA PRO A 301 -14.94 2.22 2.03
C PRO A 301 -15.47 0.82 2.31
N VAL A 302 -16.78 0.70 2.56
CA VAL A 302 -17.44 -0.59 2.73
C VAL A 302 -17.53 -1.28 1.38
N GLN A 303 -16.87 -2.43 1.26
CA GLN A 303 -16.96 -3.30 0.10
C GLN A 303 -17.66 -4.61 0.48
N PRO A 304 -18.72 -5.02 -0.23
CA PRO A 304 -19.37 -6.30 0.01
C PRO A 304 -18.37 -7.46 -0.08
N HIS A 305 -18.57 -8.49 0.76
CA HIS A 305 -17.81 -9.74 0.73
C HIS A 305 -16.29 -9.55 0.71
N THR A 306 -15.81 -8.54 1.44
CA THR A 306 -14.39 -8.18 1.52
C THR A 306 -13.90 -8.40 2.95
N ILE A 307 -12.78 -9.09 3.05
CA ILE A 307 -12.08 -9.42 4.29
C ILE A 307 -10.63 -8.96 4.21
N GLU A 308 -10.02 -8.73 5.36
CA GLU A 308 -8.63 -8.27 5.48
C GLU A 308 -8.01 -8.73 6.78
N GLY A 309 -6.70 -8.92 6.76
CA GLY A 309 -5.96 -9.41 7.90
C GLY A 309 -4.46 -9.47 7.65
N PRO A 310 -3.70 -10.06 8.58
CA PRO A 310 -4.14 -10.38 9.93
C PRO A 310 -4.34 -9.09 10.76
N THR A 311 -5.28 -9.10 11.70
CA THR A 311 -5.52 -7.96 12.63
C THR A 311 -5.05 -8.26 14.06
N GLY A 312 -4.56 -9.48 14.31
CA GLY A 312 -4.10 -9.93 15.61
C GLY A 312 -3.12 -11.10 15.52
N PRO A 313 -2.70 -11.65 16.68
CA PRO A 313 -1.78 -12.78 16.76
C PRO A 313 -2.22 -13.97 15.90
N LEU A 314 -1.27 -14.53 15.17
CA LEU A 314 -1.43 -15.78 14.43
C LEU A 314 -0.76 -16.91 15.20
N ASP A 315 -1.46 -18.04 15.32
CA ASP A 315 -0.96 -19.26 15.96
C ASP A 315 0.09 -20.01 15.10
#